data_AF-A0A6I5KY23-F1
#
_entry.id   AF-A0A6I5KY23-F1
#
_cell.length_a   1.000
_cell.length_b   1.000
_cell.length_c   1.000
_cell.angle_alpha   90.00
_cell.angle_beta   90.00
_cell.angle_gamma   90.00
#
_symmetry.space_group_name_H-M   'P 1'
#
loop_
_entity.id
_entity.type
_entity.pdbx_description
1 polymer ?
#
loop_
_entity_poly.entity_id
_entity_poly.type
_entity_poly.pdbx_seq_one_letter_code
_entity_poly.pdbx_strand_id
1 'polypeptide(L)' 'MSNPIIELKRKNRTFNSTWLKTFNGFEDCSEEEAEKIVEQLKQLADIVCGHVQRTEHERTDQKGF' A
#
# COMPACT_ATOMS: atom_id res chain seq x y z
N MET A 1 -10.92 20.78 -1.03
CA MET A 1 -10.17 22.05 -1.14
C MET A 1 -8.73 21.77 -0.74
N SER A 2 -7.83 21.59 -1.71
CA SER A 2 -6.41 21.29 -1.46
C SER A 2 -5.62 22.58 -1.26
N ASN A 3 -4.73 22.59 -0.27
CA ASN A 3 -4.01 23.79 0.13
C ASN A 3 -2.84 24.08 -0.86
N PRO A 4 -2.81 25.23 -1.55
CA PRO A 4 -1.87 25.50 -2.66
C PRO A 4 -0.39 25.46 -2.26
N ILE A 5 -0.08 25.65 -0.97
CA ILE A 5 1.28 25.51 -0.41
C ILE A 5 1.78 24.06 -0.49
N ILE A 6 0.89 23.08 -0.36
CA ILE A 6 1.21 21.64 -0.44
C ILE A 6 1.52 21.25 -1.90
N GLU A 7 0.82 21.85 -2.86
CA GLU A 7 1.04 21.61 -4.29
C GLU A 7 2.33 22.25 -4.81
N LEU A 8 2.69 23.45 -4.34
CA LEU A 8 3.91 24.13 -4.77
C LEU A 8 5.18 23.39 -4.29
N LYS A 9 5.14 22.78 -3.10
CA LYS A 9 6.25 21.95 -2.58
C LYS A 9 6.37 20.57 -3.25
N ARG A 10 5.36 20.11 -3.99
CA ARG A 10 5.38 18.81 -4.70
C ARG A 10 6.11 18.86 -6.05
N LYS A 11 6.13 20.00 -6.74
CA LYS A 11 6.64 20.09 -8.13
C LYS A 11 8.18 20.00 -8.26
N ASN A 12 8.94 20.26 -7.20
CA ASN A 12 10.41 20.23 -7.20
C ASN A 12 11.02 19.26 -6.16
N ARG A 13 10.22 18.34 -5.60
CA ARG A 13 10.74 17.35 -4.63
C ARG A 13 11.15 16.09 -5.37
N THR A 14 12.45 15.80 -5.36
CA THR A 14 12.97 14.47 -5.68
C THR A 14 12.56 13.54 -4.54
N PHE A 15 11.55 12.70 -4.77
CA PHE A 15 11.13 11.67 -3.82
C PHE A 15 12.15 10.53 -3.85
N ASN A 16 13.25 10.70 -3.12
CA ASN A 16 14.33 9.72 -2.98
C ASN A 16 14.48 9.27 -1.52
N SER A 17 15.37 8.31 -1.27
CA SER A 17 15.63 7.78 0.07
C SER A 17 16.04 8.86 1.07
N THR A 18 16.82 9.86 0.63
CA THR A 18 17.20 11.01 1.45
C THR A 18 15.98 11.82 1.88
N TRP A 19 15.02 12.04 0.99
CA TRP A 19 13.76 12.73 1.33
C TRP A 19 12.90 11.91 2.29
N LEU A 20 12.78 10.59 2.10
CA LEU A 20 11.99 9.71 2.98
C LEU A 20 12.48 9.76 4.43
N LYS A 21 13.81 9.78 4.63
CA LYS A 21 14.44 9.90 5.95
C LYS A 21 14.11 11.20 6.70
N THR A 22 13.57 12.21 6.01
CA THR A 22 13.17 13.48 6.66
C THR A 22 11.76 13.43 7.25
N PHE A 23 11.01 12.36 7.04
CA PHE A 23 9.65 12.24 7.54
C PHE A 23 9.64 11.91 9.03
N ASN A 24 8.84 12.66 9.81
CA ASN A 24 8.68 12.40 11.23
C ASN A 24 7.85 11.12 11.40
N GLY A 25 8.51 10.01 11.78
CA GLY A 25 7.97 8.65 11.75
C GLY A 25 8.65 7.72 10.74
N PHE A 26 9.71 8.18 10.05
CA PHE A 26 10.64 7.27 9.38
C PHE A 26 11.48 6.57 10.46
N GLU A 27 11.17 5.30 10.70
CA GLU A 27 11.91 4.46 11.63
C GLU A 27 13.05 3.74 10.89
N ASP A 28 14.21 3.64 11.53
CA ASP A 28 15.30 2.81 11.04
C ASP A 28 14.86 1.35 11.16
N CYS A 29 14.45 0.78 10.03
CA CYS A 29 14.07 -0.62 9.90
C CYS A 29 15.27 -1.38 9.30
N SER A 30 15.62 -2.53 9.89
CA SER A 30 16.63 -3.40 9.28
C SER A 30 16.11 -3.96 7.95
N GLU A 31 17.02 -4.31 7.03
CA GLU A 31 16.63 -4.90 5.75
C GLU A 31 15.80 -6.18 5.94
N GLU A 32 16.16 -7.02 6.92
CA GLU A 32 15.43 -8.24 7.27
C GLU A 32 14.00 -7.95 7.77
N GLU A 33 13.83 -6.93 8.62
CA GLU A 33 12.49 -6.53 9.08
C GLU A 33 11.66 -5.94 7.95
N ALA A 34 12.26 -5.15 7.07
CA ALA A 34 11.58 -4.58 5.90
C ALA A 34 11.10 -5.68 4.96
N GLU A 35 11.93 -6.69 4.70
CA GLU A 35 11.57 -7.86 3.90
C GLU A 35 10.41 -8.64 4.53
N LYS A 36 10.45 -8.88 5.85
CA LYS A 36 9.34 -9.53 6.57
C LYS A 36 8.04 -8.76 6.46
N ILE A 37 8.07 -7.43 6.60
CA ILE A 37 6.89 -6.57 6.46
C ILE A 37 6.33 -6.66 5.04
N VAL A 38 7.18 -6.58 4.02
CA VAL A 38 6.77 -6.70 2.61
C VAL A 38 6.12 -8.05 2.35
N GLU A 39 6.68 -9.13 2.91
CA GLU A 39 6.13 -10.47 2.74
C GLU A 39 4.75 -10.63 3.40
N GLN A 40 4.58 -10.11 4.62
CA GLN A 40 3.28 -10.10 5.31
C GLN A 40 2.23 -9.33 4.53
N LEU A 41 2.60 -8.18 3.93
CA LEU A 41 1.70 -7.39 3.10
C LEU A 41 1.27 -8.12 1.83
N LYS A 42 2.18 -8.87 1.18
CA LYS A 42 1.84 -9.72 0.03
C LYS A 42 0.86 -10.81 0.42
N GLN A 43 1.12 -11.53 1.50
CA GLN A 43 0.23 -12.58 1.99
C GLN A 43 -1.17 -12.04 2.31
N LEU A 44 -1.25 -10.86 2.94
CA LEU A 44 -2.51 -10.20 3.18
C LEU A 44 -3.25 -9.84 1.87
N ALA A 45 -2.52 -9.30 0.89
CA ALA A 45 -3.09 -8.97 -0.41
C ALA A 45 -3.64 -10.23 -1.11
N ASP A 46 -2.91 -11.35 -1.08
CA ASP A 46 -3.36 -12.62 -1.66
C ASP A 46 -4.61 -13.16 -0.98
N ILE A 47 -4.68 -13.08 0.36
CA ILE A 47 -5.86 -13.50 1.14
C ILE A 47 -7.07 -12.64 0.76
N VAL A 48 -6.91 -11.31 0.75
CA VAL A 48 -8.02 -10.39 0.43
C VAL A 48 -8.47 -10.56 -1.01
N CYS A 49 -7.54 -10.61 -1.96
CA CYS A 49 -7.86 -10.84 -3.37
C CYS A 49 -8.56 -12.19 -3.58
N GLY A 50 -8.06 -13.26 -2.95
CA GLY A 50 -8.67 -14.58 -3.01
C GLY A 50 -10.08 -14.59 -2.40
N HIS A 51 -10.31 -13.87 -1.30
CA HIS A 51 -11.63 -13.74 -0.69
C HIS A 51 -12.62 -13.00 -1.60
N VAL A 52 -12.21 -11.86 -2.17
CA VAL A 52 -13.04 -11.11 -3.14
C VAL A 52 -13.36 -11.96 -4.36
N GLN A 53 -12.38 -12.64 -4.94
CA GLN A 53 -12.61 -13.49 -6.12
C GLN A 53 -13.58 -14.64 -5.84
N ARG A 54 -13.48 -15.29 -4.68
CA ARG A 54 -14.40 -16.37 -4.30
C ARG A 54 -15.82 -15.87 -4.05
N THR A 55 -15.96 -14.74 -3.36
CA THR A 55 -17.27 -14.14 -3.08
C THR A 55 -17.97 -13.63 -4.34
N GLU A 56 -17.23 -13.17 -5.35
CA GLU A 56 -17.80 -12.85 -6.66
C GLU A 56 -18.22 -14.12 -7.44
N HIS A 57 -17.47 -15.22 -7.32
CA HIS A 57 -17.81 -16.50 -7.96
C HIS A 57 -19.06 -17.14 -7.35
N GLU A 58 -19.17 -17.18 -6.03
CA GLU A 58 -20.35 -17.71 -5.32
C GLU A 58 -21.63 -16.91 -5.60
N ARG A 59 -21.52 -15.60 -5.85
CA ARG A 59 -22.64 -14.74 -6.26
C ARG A 59 -23.12 -15.01 -7.69
N THR A 60 -22.24 -15.41 -8.59
CA THR A 60 -22.63 -15.81 -9.95
C THR A 60 -23.34 -17.16 -9.97
N ASP A 61 -22.97 -18.07 -9.06
CA ASP A 61 -23.58 -19.40 -8.96
C ASP A 61 -25.00 -19.35 -8.35
N GLN A 62 -25.30 -18.40 -7.46
CA GLN A 62 -26.65 -18.21 -6.90
C GLN A 62 -27.65 -17.48 -7.81
N LYS A 63 -27.21 -16.96 -8.97
CA LYS A 63 -28.09 -16.35 -9.98
C LYS A 63 -28.49 -17.32 -11.10
N GLY A 64 -27.98 -18.54 -11.09
CA GLY A 64 -28.43 -19.62 -11.98
C GLY A 64 -29.20 -20.68 -11.20
N PHE A 65 -30.42 -20.95 -11.65
CA PHE A 65 -31.44 -21.89 -11.14
C PHE A 65 -32.46 -21.32 -10.14
#